data_AF-A0A852UT90-F1
#
_entry.id   AF-A0A852UT90-F1
#
_cell.length_a   1.000
_cell.length_b   1.000
_cell.length_c   1.000
_cell.angle_alpha   90.00
_cell.angle_beta   90.00
_cell.angle_gamma   90.00
#
_symmetry.space_group_name_H-M   'P 1'
#
loop_
_entity.id
_entity.type
_entity.pdbx_description
1 polymer ?
#
loop_
_entity_poly.entity_id
_entity_poly.type
_entity_poly.pdbx_seq_one_letter_code
_entity_poly.pdbx_strand_id
1 'polypeptide(L)'
;MAEIAYIGGYTPGGTPGTEGTGPGITLMEPAGLTRVAETPAPSPSFLAAHPRLPVLYAVGEGEPGTVAVFARAADGTLTETDRRPSEGNTPCHLVVDPSGTLLSVANYGDGVVSVYPIDETGALAAPQVFPHREDSHAHQSVFGPDGVLYVSDLGTDEIRRYLVPGPGRAGDRVTPHPGGPVRLAEGMGPRHMARVGDRWYVAGELDGTVRAYDAGDDGWREVRAVPAGAADGENHPSHLEASGDGRFVYVANRGPDTIAVFSVPGLERVAEVPCGGAWPRHFAVAGDRMYVANQRSAGVAVLPMRDGVPGDAAGVFAVGTPSCVLPLS
;
A
#
# COMPACT_ATOMS: atom_id res chain seq x y z
N MET A 1 6.82 -22.37 9.42
CA MET A 1 7.20 -22.52 8.00
C MET A 1 8.44 -21.66 7.76
N ALA A 2 9.15 -21.82 6.66
CA ALA A 2 10.16 -20.83 6.28
C ALA A 2 9.44 -19.49 6.00
N GLU A 3 10.04 -18.37 6.42
CA GLU A 3 9.55 -17.04 6.05
C GLU A 3 9.58 -16.92 4.52
N ILE A 4 8.54 -16.36 3.92
CA ILE A 4 8.48 -16.10 2.48
C ILE A 4 8.05 -14.66 2.23
N ALA A 5 8.45 -14.09 1.10
CA ALA A 5 7.96 -12.80 0.65
C ALA A 5 7.51 -12.86 -0.80
N TYR A 6 6.36 -12.26 -1.10
CA TYR A 6 5.90 -12.03 -2.45
C TYR A 6 6.31 -10.63 -2.88
N ILE A 7 6.88 -10.51 -4.07
CA ILE A 7 7.30 -9.24 -4.64
C ILE A 7 6.46 -8.99 -5.88
N GLY A 8 5.68 -7.91 -5.82
CA GLY A 8 4.95 -7.35 -6.94
C GLY A 8 5.75 -6.26 -7.63
N GLY A 9 5.42 -5.98 -8.88
CA GLY A 9 6.16 -5.00 -9.67
C GLY A 9 5.53 -4.73 -11.03
N TYR A 10 6.19 -3.86 -11.77
CA TYR A 10 5.77 -3.44 -13.11
C TYR A 10 6.30 -4.39 -14.19
N THR A 11 5.46 -4.79 -15.13
CA THR A 11 5.84 -5.71 -16.22
C THR A 11 5.99 -4.99 -17.56
N PRO A 12 6.59 -5.63 -18.58
CA PRO A 12 6.61 -5.08 -19.94
C PRO A 12 5.18 -4.80 -20.45
N GLY A 13 5.02 -3.72 -21.21
CA GLY A 13 3.71 -3.32 -21.75
C GLY A 13 2.78 -2.59 -20.78
N GLY A 14 3.32 -2.09 -19.65
CA GLY A 14 2.61 -1.17 -18.77
C GLY A 14 2.20 0.14 -19.45
N THR A 15 1.31 0.89 -18.82
CA THR A 15 0.95 2.25 -19.21
C THR A 15 2.11 3.23 -18.97
N PRO A 16 2.09 4.45 -19.53
CA PRO A 16 3.13 5.44 -19.28
C PRO A 16 3.36 5.71 -17.78
N GLY A 17 4.60 5.59 -17.32
CA GLY A 17 4.97 5.73 -15.90
C GLY A 17 4.87 4.44 -15.08
N THR A 18 4.39 3.35 -15.69
CA THR A 18 4.28 2.00 -15.11
C THR A 18 5.02 0.96 -15.95
N GLU A 19 5.88 1.38 -16.88
CA GLU A 19 6.71 0.45 -17.64
C GLU A 19 7.72 -0.23 -16.72
N GLY A 20 7.82 -1.55 -16.85
CA GLY A 20 8.76 -2.32 -16.06
C GLY A 20 9.30 -3.55 -16.75
N THR A 21 10.15 -4.24 -16.02
CA THR A 21 10.87 -5.45 -16.46
C THR A 21 10.59 -6.64 -15.56
N GLY A 22 9.62 -6.50 -14.64
CA GLY A 22 9.23 -7.52 -13.69
C GLY A 22 8.61 -8.75 -14.38
N PRO A 23 8.76 -9.94 -13.78
CA PRO A 23 8.20 -11.20 -14.30
C PRO A 23 6.72 -11.42 -13.93
N GLY A 24 6.12 -10.51 -13.17
CA GLY A 24 4.87 -10.73 -12.44
C GLY A 24 5.14 -10.77 -10.94
N ILE A 25 4.64 -11.79 -10.24
CA ILE A 25 4.87 -11.97 -8.80
C ILE A 25 6.07 -12.88 -8.60
N THR A 26 7.08 -12.41 -7.86
CA THR A 26 8.24 -13.22 -7.46
C THR A 26 8.08 -13.72 -6.03
N LEU A 27 8.21 -15.03 -5.80
CA LEU A 27 8.32 -15.62 -4.48
C LEU A 27 9.80 -15.67 -4.07
N MET A 28 10.13 -15.04 -2.95
CA MET A 28 11.47 -14.96 -2.39
C MET A 28 11.51 -15.65 -1.03
N GLU A 29 12.57 -16.42 -0.77
CA GLU A 29 12.95 -16.87 0.56
C GLU A 29 13.91 -15.81 1.16
N PRO A 30 13.51 -15.10 2.23
CA PRO A 30 14.25 -13.92 2.69
C PRO A 30 15.58 -14.21 3.40
N ALA A 31 15.78 -15.35 4.06
CA ALA A 31 17.02 -15.60 4.79
C ALA A 31 18.22 -15.78 3.85
N GLY A 32 18.01 -16.38 2.69
CA GLY A 32 19.00 -16.54 1.63
C GLY A 32 18.91 -15.50 0.52
N LEU A 33 17.91 -14.62 0.51
CA LEU A 33 17.57 -13.76 -0.63
C LEU A 33 17.49 -14.57 -1.93
N THR A 34 16.83 -15.72 -1.87
CA THR A 34 16.76 -16.65 -2.99
C THR A 34 15.41 -16.57 -3.68
N ARG A 35 15.44 -16.60 -5.01
CA ARG A 35 14.23 -16.72 -5.83
C ARG A 35 13.74 -18.15 -5.77
N VAL A 36 12.51 -18.35 -5.32
CA VAL A 36 11.88 -19.67 -5.23
C VAL A 36 11.04 -19.96 -6.47
N ALA A 37 10.19 -19.01 -6.85
CA ALA A 37 9.29 -19.16 -7.99
C ALA A 37 8.91 -17.79 -8.56
N GLU A 38 8.39 -17.79 -9.78
CA GLU A 38 7.78 -16.63 -10.42
C GLU A 38 6.43 -17.04 -11.00
N THR A 39 5.43 -16.19 -10.79
CA THR A 39 4.08 -16.38 -11.31
C THR A 39 3.74 -15.20 -12.22
N PRO A 40 3.54 -15.44 -13.52
CA PRO A 40 3.18 -14.38 -14.46
C PRO A 40 1.89 -13.67 -14.04
N ALA A 41 1.92 -12.35 -14.01
CA ALA A 41 0.76 -11.49 -13.83
C ALA A 41 1.09 -10.12 -14.45
N PRO A 42 0.13 -9.45 -15.11
CA PRO A 42 0.38 -8.13 -15.70
C PRO A 42 0.41 -7.06 -14.61
N SER A 43 1.55 -6.38 -14.48
CA SER A 43 1.83 -5.30 -13.53
C SER A 43 1.17 -5.48 -12.15
N PRO A 44 1.51 -6.55 -11.39
CA PRO A 44 1.01 -6.77 -10.03
C PRO A 44 1.67 -5.81 -9.04
N SER A 45 1.36 -4.52 -9.17
CA SER A 45 2.11 -3.45 -8.51
C SER A 45 1.83 -3.33 -7.01
N PHE A 46 0.75 -3.95 -6.54
CA PHE A 46 0.37 -4.08 -5.13
C PHE A 46 -0.30 -5.43 -4.85
N LEU A 47 0.01 -6.01 -3.70
CA LEU A 47 -0.43 -7.34 -3.28
C LEU A 47 -1.12 -7.28 -1.90
N ALA A 48 -2.11 -8.12 -1.65
CA ALA A 48 -2.62 -8.38 -0.31
C ALA A 48 -2.92 -9.87 -0.12
N ALA A 49 -2.61 -10.39 1.06
CA ALA A 49 -3.01 -11.74 1.45
C ALA A 49 -4.37 -11.69 2.16
N HIS A 50 -5.19 -12.72 1.95
CA HIS A 50 -6.34 -12.94 2.81
C HIS A 50 -5.84 -13.22 4.25
N PRO A 51 -6.48 -12.66 5.30
CA PRO A 51 -6.01 -12.81 6.68
C PRO A 51 -6.07 -14.24 7.27
N ARG A 52 -6.62 -15.21 6.53
CA ARG A 52 -7.00 -16.54 7.05
C ARG A 52 -6.92 -17.64 6.00
N LEU A 53 -7.45 -17.37 4.81
CA LEU A 53 -7.42 -18.32 3.70
C LEU A 53 -6.06 -18.27 2.99
N PRO A 54 -5.62 -19.38 2.35
CA PRO A 54 -4.41 -19.40 1.53
C PRO A 54 -4.67 -18.75 0.16
N VAL A 55 -5.07 -17.48 0.17
CA VAL A 55 -5.41 -16.70 -1.01
C VAL A 55 -4.62 -15.40 -1.01
N LEU A 56 -4.14 -15.01 -2.19
CA LEU A 56 -3.46 -13.75 -2.45
C LEU A 56 -4.19 -13.00 -3.56
N TYR A 57 -4.34 -11.70 -3.39
CA TYR A 57 -4.93 -10.78 -4.36
C TYR A 57 -3.85 -9.84 -4.90
N ALA A 58 -3.91 -9.54 -6.19
CA ALA A 58 -3.03 -8.57 -6.82
C ALA A 58 -3.83 -7.61 -7.70
N VAL A 59 -3.51 -6.33 -7.65
CA VAL A 59 -3.95 -5.41 -8.72
C VAL A 59 -3.29 -5.83 -10.03
N GLY A 60 -3.91 -5.57 -11.16
CA GLY A 60 -3.22 -5.50 -12.45
C GLY A 60 -3.30 -4.05 -12.90
N GLU A 61 -2.23 -3.29 -12.67
CA GLU A 61 -2.15 -1.86 -12.94
C GLU A 61 -2.06 -1.61 -14.45
N GLY A 62 -3.23 -1.42 -15.07
CA GLY A 62 -3.36 -1.20 -16.51
C GLY A 62 -4.71 -0.57 -16.87
N GLU A 63 -4.97 -0.43 -18.16
CA GLU A 63 -6.19 0.18 -18.70
C GLU A 63 -6.81 -0.75 -19.77
N PRO A 64 -7.94 -1.43 -19.46
CA PRO A 64 -8.67 -1.42 -18.19
C PRO A 64 -7.91 -2.14 -17.06
N GLY A 65 -8.16 -1.73 -15.80
CA GLY A 65 -7.54 -2.31 -14.63
C GLY A 65 -8.15 -3.65 -14.21
N THR A 66 -7.37 -4.52 -13.56
CA THR A 66 -7.85 -5.84 -13.09
C THR A 66 -7.51 -6.13 -11.63
N VAL A 67 -8.16 -7.14 -11.06
CA VAL A 67 -7.82 -7.79 -9.80
C VAL A 67 -7.66 -9.27 -10.06
N ALA A 68 -6.48 -9.83 -9.81
CA ALA A 68 -6.20 -11.25 -9.92
C ALA A 68 -6.29 -11.94 -8.55
N VAL A 69 -6.84 -13.15 -8.53
CA VAL A 69 -6.98 -14.00 -7.34
C VAL A 69 -6.09 -15.22 -7.52
N PHE A 70 -5.24 -15.48 -6.52
CA PHE A 70 -4.31 -16.60 -6.53
C PHE A 70 -4.57 -17.53 -5.35
N ALA A 71 -4.70 -18.82 -5.62
CA ALA A 71 -4.54 -19.85 -4.59
C ALA A 71 -3.06 -19.98 -4.24
N ARG A 72 -2.75 -20.03 -2.93
CA ARG A 72 -1.41 -20.19 -2.38
C ARG A 72 -1.22 -21.63 -1.91
N ALA A 73 -0.26 -22.33 -2.50
CA ALA A 73 0.14 -23.66 -2.04
C ALA A 73 0.96 -23.58 -0.73
N ALA A 74 1.14 -24.72 -0.06
CA ALA A 74 1.89 -24.80 1.20
C ALA A 74 3.38 -24.42 1.05
N ASP A 75 3.95 -24.57 -0.14
CA ASP A 75 5.32 -24.14 -0.48
C ASP A 75 5.40 -22.66 -0.91
N GLY A 76 4.28 -21.94 -0.88
CA GLY A 76 4.17 -20.55 -1.29
C GLY A 76 3.95 -20.34 -2.79
N THR A 77 3.98 -21.37 -3.63
CA THR A 77 3.70 -21.19 -5.06
C THR A 77 2.26 -20.72 -5.30
N LEU A 78 2.07 -19.87 -6.32
CA LEU A 78 0.77 -19.27 -6.64
C LEU A 78 0.18 -19.87 -7.92
N THR A 79 -1.12 -20.11 -7.90
CA THR A 79 -1.91 -20.46 -9.09
C THR A 79 -3.05 -19.45 -9.23
N GLU A 80 -3.10 -18.74 -10.36
CA GLU A 80 -4.22 -17.83 -10.66
C GLU A 80 -5.52 -18.63 -10.81
N THR A 81 -6.52 -18.32 -10.00
CA THR A 81 -7.82 -18.99 -9.99
C THR A 81 -8.93 -18.16 -10.61
N ASP A 82 -8.79 -16.83 -10.56
CA ASP A 82 -9.77 -15.90 -11.11
C ASP A 82 -9.09 -14.56 -11.45
N ARG A 83 -9.71 -13.81 -12.34
CA ARG A 83 -9.35 -12.44 -12.68
C ARG A 83 -10.60 -11.65 -13.00
N ARG A 84 -10.77 -10.52 -12.30
CA ARG A 84 -11.92 -9.63 -12.45
C ARG A 84 -11.49 -8.26 -12.95
N PRO A 85 -12.36 -7.51 -13.65
CA PRO A 85 -12.17 -6.08 -13.79
C PRO A 85 -12.04 -5.45 -12.40
N SER A 86 -11.22 -4.41 -12.27
CA SER A 86 -11.15 -3.58 -11.05
C SER A 86 -12.28 -2.55 -10.96
N GLU A 87 -13.10 -2.47 -12.02
CA GLU A 87 -14.13 -1.45 -12.28
C GLU A 87 -13.58 -0.03 -12.49
N GLY A 88 -12.26 0.12 -12.63
CA GLY A 88 -11.59 1.36 -13.00
C GLY A 88 -10.28 1.15 -13.75
N ASN A 89 -9.46 2.20 -13.79
CA ASN A 89 -8.20 2.26 -14.53
C ASN A 89 -6.99 2.40 -13.60
N THR A 90 -5.89 1.75 -13.98
CA THR A 90 -4.61 1.73 -13.25
C THR A 90 -4.77 1.54 -11.72
N PRO A 91 -5.39 0.42 -11.27
CA PRO A 91 -5.47 0.10 -9.85
C PRO A 91 -4.09 0.02 -9.23
N CYS A 92 -3.85 0.80 -8.18
CA CYS A 92 -2.53 0.97 -7.58
C CYS A 92 -2.43 0.44 -6.15
N HIS A 93 -3.57 0.11 -5.53
CA HIS A 93 -3.65 -0.44 -4.19
C HIS A 93 -4.89 -1.30 -4.01
N LEU A 94 -4.74 -2.36 -3.21
CA LEU A 94 -5.86 -3.13 -2.69
C LEU A 94 -5.62 -3.56 -1.25
N VAL A 95 -6.70 -3.78 -0.50
CA VAL A 95 -6.63 -4.25 0.89
C VAL A 95 -7.83 -5.11 1.23
N VAL A 96 -7.58 -6.18 1.98
CA VAL A 96 -8.62 -7.06 2.53
C VAL A 96 -8.98 -6.55 3.93
N ASP A 97 -10.26 -6.46 4.23
CA ASP A 97 -10.70 -6.07 5.57
C ASP A 97 -10.27 -7.10 6.64
N PRO A 98 -10.16 -6.73 7.93
CA PRO A 98 -9.71 -7.65 8.96
C PRO A 98 -10.56 -8.93 9.10
N SER A 99 -11.84 -8.90 8.73
CA SER A 99 -12.69 -10.09 8.73
C SER A 99 -12.48 -10.98 7.50
N GLY A 100 -11.82 -10.52 6.44
CA GLY A 100 -11.61 -11.28 5.21
C GLY A 100 -12.88 -11.47 4.40
N THR A 101 -13.82 -10.53 4.45
CA THR A 101 -15.10 -10.59 3.74
C THR A 101 -15.25 -9.49 2.69
N LEU A 102 -14.36 -8.49 2.68
CA LEU A 102 -14.34 -7.39 1.73
C LEU A 102 -12.92 -7.13 1.23
N LEU A 103 -12.79 -6.86 -0.08
CA LEU A 103 -11.58 -6.36 -0.73
C LEU A 103 -11.89 -4.96 -1.28
N SER A 104 -11.17 -3.94 -0.84
CA SER A 104 -11.23 -2.60 -1.45
C SER A 104 -10.08 -2.42 -2.45
N VAL A 105 -10.37 -1.81 -3.59
CA VAL A 105 -9.41 -1.46 -4.65
C VAL A 105 -9.49 0.03 -4.92
N ALA A 106 -8.34 0.69 -4.98
CA ALA A 106 -8.21 2.09 -5.37
C ALA A 106 -7.65 2.19 -6.79
N ASN A 107 -8.42 2.80 -7.69
CA ASN A 107 -8.06 3.01 -9.09
C ASN A 107 -7.49 4.42 -9.27
N TYR A 108 -6.21 4.50 -9.62
CA TYR A 108 -5.51 5.77 -9.72
C TYR A 108 -5.95 6.56 -10.94
N GLY A 109 -6.14 5.90 -12.08
CA GLY A 109 -6.31 6.57 -13.38
C GLY A 109 -7.63 7.31 -13.56
N ASP A 110 -8.65 6.95 -12.80
CA ASP A 110 -10.00 7.53 -12.88
C ASP A 110 -10.63 7.78 -11.50
N GLY A 111 -9.87 7.55 -10.43
CA GLY A 111 -10.34 7.77 -9.08
C GLY A 111 -11.41 6.82 -8.59
N VAL A 112 -11.76 5.77 -9.35
CA VAL A 112 -12.80 4.82 -8.94
C VAL A 112 -12.34 4.04 -7.70
N VAL A 113 -13.24 3.88 -6.73
CA VAL A 113 -13.06 2.91 -5.64
C VAL A 113 -14.05 1.78 -5.83
N SER A 114 -13.56 0.54 -5.84
CA SER A 114 -14.43 -0.65 -5.88
C SER A 114 -14.26 -1.48 -4.60
N VAL A 115 -15.35 -2.11 -4.17
CA VAL A 115 -15.38 -2.97 -2.98
C VAL A 115 -16.05 -4.29 -3.33
N TYR A 116 -15.26 -5.36 -3.36
CA TYR A 116 -15.70 -6.73 -3.66
C TYR A 116 -16.06 -7.44 -2.36
N PRO A 117 -17.22 -8.12 -2.29
CA PRO A 117 -17.42 -9.17 -1.32
C PRO A 117 -16.50 -10.36 -1.62
N ILE A 118 -15.94 -10.92 -0.56
CA ILE A 118 -15.12 -12.13 -0.58
C ILE A 118 -15.95 -13.26 0.02
N ASP A 119 -16.09 -14.38 -0.69
CA ASP A 119 -16.79 -15.55 -0.18
C ASP A 119 -15.90 -16.43 0.71
N GLU A 120 -16.48 -17.52 1.24
CA GLU A 120 -15.80 -18.47 2.13
C GLU A 120 -14.62 -19.21 1.49
N THR A 121 -14.51 -19.19 0.17
CA THR A 121 -13.37 -19.76 -0.59
C THR A 121 -12.31 -18.72 -0.93
N GLY A 122 -12.58 -17.44 -0.67
CA GLY A 122 -11.72 -16.32 -1.04
C GLY A 122 -12.01 -15.77 -2.45
N ALA A 123 -13.04 -16.25 -3.14
CA ALA A 123 -13.41 -15.76 -4.46
C ALA A 123 -14.17 -14.43 -4.37
N LEU A 124 -14.06 -13.63 -5.43
CA LEU A 124 -14.65 -12.29 -5.49
C LEU A 124 -16.05 -12.34 -6.13
N ALA A 125 -17.03 -11.79 -5.42
CA ALA A 125 -18.38 -11.56 -5.96
C ALA A 125 -18.48 -10.19 -6.69
N ALA A 126 -19.64 -9.87 -7.23
CA ALA A 126 -19.85 -8.58 -7.91
C ALA A 126 -19.59 -7.39 -6.95
N PRO A 127 -18.78 -6.39 -7.37
CA PRO A 127 -18.39 -5.29 -6.51
C PRO A 127 -19.47 -4.22 -6.37
N GLN A 128 -19.33 -3.41 -5.32
CA GLN A 128 -19.88 -2.06 -5.27
C GLN A 128 -18.87 -1.10 -5.89
N VAL A 129 -19.33 -0.17 -6.73
CA VAL A 129 -18.48 0.79 -7.43
C VAL A 129 -18.83 2.19 -7.01
N PHE A 130 -17.82 2.95 -6.59
CA PHE A 130 -17.92 4.35 -6.19
C PHE A 130 -17.11 5.20 -7.18
N PRO A 131 -17.76 5.72 -8.23
CA PRO A 131 -17.09 6.54 -9.23
C PRO A 131 -16.68 7.90 -8.65
N HIS A 132 -15.65 8.51 -9.25
CA HIS A 132 -15.30 9.90 -9.00
C HIS A 132 -15.11 10.69 -10.30
N ARG A 133 -14.67 11.94 -10.18
CA ARG A 133 -14.42 12.85 -11.31
C ARG A 133 -13.03 12.59 -11.90
N GLU A 134 -12.79 13.13 -13.10
CA GLU A 134 -11.52 12.92 -13.85
C GLU A 134 -10.27 13.49 -13.15
N ASP A 135 -10.43 14.44 -12.23
CA ASP A 135 -9.35 15.01 -11.41
C ASP A 135 -9.00 14.16 -10.17
N SER A 136 -9.67 13.02 -10.00
CA SER A 136 -9.46 12.10 -8.88
C SER A 136 -8.37 11.07 -9.14
N HIS A 137 -7.56 10.83 -8.13
CA HIS A 137 -6.54 9.80 -8.11
C HIS A 137 -6.59 9.03 -6.79
N ALA A 138 -7.53 8.07 -6.69
CA ALA A 138 -7.63 7.18 -5.53
C ALA A 138 -6.31 6.42 -5.37
N HIS A 139 -5.68 6.49 -4.20
CA HIS A 139 -4.35 5.90 -4.04
C HIS A 139 -4.30 4.79 -2.99
N GLN A 140 -4.76 4.99 -1.76
CA GLN A 140 -4.67 3.98 -0.70
C GLN A 140 -5.99 3.81 0.02
N SER A 141 -6.42 2.56 0.15
CA SER A 141 -7.56 2.16 0.98
C SER A 141 -7.07 1.62 2.34
N VAL A 142 -7.71 2.04 3.43
CA VAL A 142 -7.43 1.58 4.80
C VAL A 142 -8.76 1.35 5.54
N PHE A 143 -8.98 0.13 6.03
CA PHE A 143 -10.11 -0.17 6.91
C PHE A 143 -9.79 0.28 8.34
N GLY A 144 -10.53 1.26 8.84
CA GLY A 144 -10.45 1.76 10.21
C GLY A 144 -11.19 0.87 11.21
N PRO A 145 -10.76 0.85 12.49
CA PRO A 145 -11.42 0.05 13.54
C PRO A 145 -12.79 0.61 13.99
N ASP A 146 -13.14 1.80 13.51
CA ASP A 146 -14.42 2.49 13.67
C ASP A 146 -15.48 2.05 12.65
N GLY A 147 -15.17 1.06 11.80
CA GLY A 147 -16.07 0.58 10.75
C GLY A 147 -16.13 1.54 9.55
N VAL A 148 -15.11 2.38 9.36
CA VAL A 148 -14.98 3.26 8.20
C VAL A 148 -13.86 2.77 7.30
N LEU A 149 -14.14 2.68 6.00
CA LEU A 149 -13.12 2.56 4.97
C LEU A 149 -12.67 3.98 4.57
N TYR A 150 -11.39 4.25 4.79
CA TYR A 150 -10.72 5.50 4.43
C TYR A 150 -9.97 5.31 3.11
N VAL A 151 -10.12 6.23 2.16
CA VAL A 151 -9.41 6.20 0.89
C VAL A 151 -8.73 7.54 0.62
N SER A 152 -7.41 7.56 0.51
CA SER A 152 -6.69 8.76 0.09
C SER A 152 -6.94 9.04 -1.39
N ASP A 153 -7.19 10.30 -1.71
CA ASP A 153 -7.31 10.80 -3.07
C ASP A 153 -6.24 11.86 -3.31
N LEU A 154 -5.22 11.47 -4.06
CA LEU A 154 -4.10 12.33 -4.40
C LEU A 154 -4.56 13.53 -5.24
N GLY A 155 -5.53 13.33 -6.13
CA GLY A 155 -5.94 14.35 -7.10
C GLY A 155 -6.84 15.44 -6.51
N THR A 156 -7.64 15.10 -5.50
CA THR A 156 -8.61 16.03 -4.89
C THR A 156 -8.22 16.54 -3.51
N ASP A 157 -7.05 16.15 -2.98
CA ASP A 157 -6.61 16.46 -1.62
C ASP A 157 -7.61 16.02 -0.53
N GLU A 158 -8.19 14.83 -0.70
CA GLU A 158 -9.23 14.31 0.20
C GLU A 158 -8.87 12.95 0.80
N ILE A 159 -9.35 12.69 2.02
CA ILE A 159 -9.58 11.34 2.52
C ILE A 159 -11.07 11.03 2.39
N ARG A 160 -11.42 10.25 1.38
CA ARG A 160 -12.78 9.74 1.16
C ARG A 160 -13.12 8.71 2.23
N ARG A 161 -14.39 8.71 2.66
CA ARG A 161 -14.87 7.89 3.78
C ARG A 161 -16.11 7.12 3.39
N TYR A 162 -16.14 5.84 3.72
CA TYR A 162 -17.28 4.97 3.48
C TYR A 162 -17.59 4.15 4.75
N LEU A 163 -18.85 4.09 5.14
CA LEU A 163 -19.31 3.23 6.23
C LEU A 163 -19.31 1.78 5.75
N VAL A 164 -18.64 0.92 6.52
CA VAL A 164 -18.56 -0.51 6.31
C VAL A 164 -19.53 -1.19 7.27
N PRO A 165 -20.42 -2.07 6.77
CA PRO A 165 -21.32 -2.82 7.63
C PRO A 165 -20.54 -3.67 8.65
N GLY A 166 -21.00 -3.68 9.90
CA GLY A 166 -20.39 -4.49 10.94
C GLY A 166 -20.54 -6.01 10.69
N PRO A 167 -19.76 -6.84 11.41
CA PRO A 167 -19.83 -8.30 11.29
C PRO A 167 -21.25 -8.84 11.48
N GLY A 168 -21.63 -9.85 10.69
CA GLY A 168 -22.95 -10.49 10.77
C GLY A 168 -24.08 -9.74 10.06
N ARG A 169 -23.80 -8.59 9.44
CA ARG A 169 -24.72 -7.88 8.53
C ARG A 169 -24.45 -8.24 7.07
N ALA A 170 -24.32 -9.54 6.80
CA ALA A 170 -24.10 -10.05 5.45
C ALA A 170 -25.27 -9.61 4.54
N GLY A 171 -24.97 -8.80 3.51
CA GLY A 171 -25.96 -8.24 2.59
C GLY A 171 -26.15 -6.72 2.72
N ASP A 172 -25.69 -6.10 3.80
CA ASP A 172 -25.66 -4.64 3.91
C ASP A 172 -24.58 -4.05 2.98
N ARG A 173 -24.87 -2.87 2.44
CA ARG A 173 -24.03 -2.20 1.45
C ARG A 173 -23.03 -1.26 2.11
N VAL A 174 -21.88 -1.07 1.48
CA VAL A 174 -20.95 0.00 1.86
C VAL A 174 -21.57 1.30 1.37
N THR A 175 -21.59 2.34 2.21
CA THR A 175 -22.24 3.61 1.87
C THR A 175 -21.28 4.78 2.09
N PRO A 176 -21.41 5.88 1.34
CA PRO A 176 -20.65 7.09 1.63
C PRO A 176 -20.87 7.54 3.08
N HIS A 177 -19.80 7.94 3.76
CA HIS A 177 -19.91 8.45 5.12
C HIS A 177 -20.76 9.73 5.14
N PRO A 178 -21.72 9.88 6.07
CA PRO A 178 -22.64 11.02 6.09
C PRO A 178 -21.94 12.37 6.29
N GLY A 179 -20.78 12.37 6.95
CA GLY A 179 -19.90 13.54 7.06
C GLY A 179 -19.10 13.89 5.80
N GLY A 180 -19.26 13.16 4.69
CA GLY A 180 -18.52 13.38 3.44
C GLY A 180 -17.03 13.01 3.51
N PRO A 181 -16.21 13.40 2.52
CA PRO A 181 -14.76 13.28 2.61
C PRO A 181 -14.16 14.26 3.64
N VAL A 182 -12.97 13.96 4.12
CA VAL A 182 -12.11 14.90 4.86
C VAL A 182 -11.27 15.65 3.83
N ARG A 183 -11.25 16.99 3.90
CA ARG A 183 -10.38 17.80 3.05
C ARG A 183 -9.05 18.06 3.74
N LEU A 184 -7.97 17.89 3.00
CA LEU A 184 -6.61 18.17 3.46
C LEU A 184 -6.10 19.48 2.84
N ALA A 185 -4.82 19.79 3.05
CA ALA A 185 -4.22 20.99 2.49
C ALA A 185 -4.18 20.92 0.95
N GLU A 186 -4.51 22.04 0.30
CA GLU A 186 -4.47 22.16 -1.16
C GLU A 186 -3.06 21.90 -1.70
N GLY A 187 -2.95 21.07 -2.72
CA GLY A 187 -1.71 20.65 -3.36
C GLY A 187 -0.90 19.63 -2.55
N MET A 188 -1.46 19.05 -1.49
CA MET A 188 -0.75 18.06 -0.66
C MET A 188 -0.50 16.76 -1.43
N GLY A 189 -1.52 16.29 -2.17
CA GLY A 189 -1.54 14.98 -2.81
C GLY A 189 -1.39 13.83 -1.80
N PRO A 190 -2.40 13.57 -0.95
CA PRO A 190 -2.31 12.50 0.05
C PRO A 190 -2.18 11.14 -0.63
N ARG A 191 -1.12 10.42 -0.28
CA ARG A 191 -0.78 9.15 -0.92
C ARG A 191 -1.05 7.97 -0.03
N HIS A 192 -0.21 7.74 0.98
CA HIS A 192 -0.37 6.67 1.97
C HIS A 192 -0.57 7.27 3.37
N MET A 193 -1.33 6.57 4.20
CA MET A 193 -1.67 6.94 5.56
C MET A 193 -1.60 5.75 6.51
N ALA A 194 -1.35 6.05 7.79
CA ALA A 194 -1.40 5.08 8.87
C ALA A 194 -2.02 5.70 10.12
N ARG A 195 -2.58 4.87 10.98
CA ARG A 195 -3.17 5.29 12.25
C ARG A 195 -2.38 4.73 13.42
N VAL A 196 -2.07 5.57 14.42
CA VAL A 196 -1.51 5.13 15.71
C VAL A 196 -2.37 5.72 16.82
N GLY A 197 -3.00 4.86 17.61
CA GLY A 197 -4.03 5.28 18.56
C GLY A 197 -5.16 6.00 17.83
N ASP A 198 -5.44 7.24 18.24
CA ASP A 198 -6.49 8.08 17.63
C ASP A 198 -5.98 9.04 16.55
N ARG A 199 -4.67 9.03 16.27
CA ARG A 199 -4.03 9.95 15.34
C ARG A 199 -3.75 9.30 14.00
N TRP A 200 -4.05 10.02 12.93
CA TRP A 200 -3.70 9.66 11.57
C TRP A 200 -2.43 10.39 11.13
N TYR A 201 -1.64 9.71 10.31
CA TYR A 201 -0.43 10.23 9.69
C TYR A 201 -0.57 10.03 8.19
N VAL A 202 -0.34 11.08 7.40
CA VAL A 202 -0.55 11.07 5.95
C VAL A 202 0.69 11.61 5.27
N ALA A 203 1.18 10.89 4.27
CA ALA A 203 2.24 11.33 3.38
C ALA A 203 1.65 12.15 2.22
N GLY A 204 2.11 13.38 2.05
CA GLY A 204 1.83 14.21 0.89
C GLY A 204 2.86 13.98 -0.21
N GLU A 205 2.47 13.31 -1.29
CA GLU A 205 3.36 12.99 -2.42
C GLU A 205 3.77 14.24 -3.20
N LEU A 206 2.87 15.21 -3.32
CA LEU A 206 3.08 16.38 -4.17
C LEU A 206 3.79 17.52 -3.42
N ASP A 207 3.54 17.67 -2.11
CA ASP A 207 4.15 18.71 -1.28
C ASP A 207 5.38 18.27 -0.48
N GLY A 208 5.71 16.97 -0.49
CA GLY A 208 6.88 16.43 0.18
C GLY A 208 6.77 16.40 1.71
N THR A 209 5.55 16.37 2.27
CA THR A 209 5.32 16.43 3.73
C THR A 209 4.82 15.13 4.34
N VAL A 210 4.97 15.03 5.67
CA VAL A 210 4.22 14.11 6.53
C VAL A 210 3.40 14.95 7.49
N ARG A 211 2.10 14.65 7.58
CA ARG A 211 1.16 15.41 8.38
C ARG A 211 0.42 14.52 9.35
N ALA A 212 0.16 15.04 10.53
CA ALA A 212 -0.59 14.36 11.58
C ALA A 212 -1.96 15.01 11.77
N TYR A 213 -2.96 14.18 12.03
CA TYR A 213 -4.34 14.61 12.20
C TYR A 213 -5.00 13.91 13.39
N ASP A 214 -5.70 14.66 14.23
CA ASP A 214 -6.63 14.08 15.20
C ASP A 214 -8.00 13.91 14.51
N ALA A 215 -8.55 12.70 14.53
CA ALA A 215 -9.89 12.44 14.01
C ALA A 215 -10.96 12.76 15.07
N GLY A 216 -12.06 13.38 14.63
CA GLY A 216 -13.25 13.63 15.44
C GLY A 216 -14.52 13.62 14.60
N ASP A 217 -15.66 13.86 15.25
CA ASP A 217 -16.98 13.81 14.61
C ASP A 217 -17.12 14.81 13.45
N ASP A 218 -16.49 15.98 13.58
CA ASP A 218 -16.47 17.05 12.58
C ASP A 218 -15.43 16.86 11.47
N GLY A 219 -14.75 15.71 11.42
CA GLY A 219 -13.67 15.42 10.46
C GLY A 219 -12.29 15.37 11.11
N TRP A 220 -11.25 15.64 10.32
CA TRP A 220 -9.87 15.56 10.80
C TRP A 220 -9.29 16.95 11.01
N ARG A 221 -8.63 17.15 12.14
CA ARG A 221 -7.94 18.39 12.47
C ARG A 221 -6.43 18.18 12.35
N GLU A 222 -5.78 18.94 11.46
CA GLU A 222 -4.33 18.92 11.36
C GLU A 222 -3.70 19.39 12.68
N VAL A 223 -2.74 18.62 13.18
CA VAL A 223 -2.00 18.95 14.41
C VAL A 223 -0.54 19.32 14.15
N ARG A 224 0.05 18.79 13.08
CA ARG A 224 1.45 19.02 12.73
C ARG A 224 1.68 18.65 11.27
N ALA A 225 2.54 19.42 10.60
CA ALA A 225 3.11 19.10 9.30
C ALA A 225 4.64 19.26 9.39
N VAL A 226 5.39 18.33 8.81
CA VAL A 226 6.85 18.37 8.73
C VAL A 226 7.32 17.91 7.34
N PRO A 227 8.50 18.35 6.86
CA PRO A 227 9.11 17.76 5.68
C PRO A 227 9.34 16.25 5.86
N ALA A 228 9.04 15.46 4.84
CA ALA A 228 9.19 14.00 4.88
C ALA A 228 10.66 13.52 4.87
N GLY A 229 11.58 14.37 4.37
CA GLY A 229 13.02 14.12 4.33
C GLY A 229 13.82 15.28 4.92
N ALA A 230 15.12 15.08 5.13
CA ALA A 230 16.04 16.07 5.68
C ALA A 230 16.64 16.99 4.63
N ALA A 231 16.81 16.50 3.40
CA ALA A 231 17.39 17.27 2.31
C ALA A 231 16.36 18.26 1.74
N ASP A 232 16.85 19.45 1.36
CA ASP A 232 16.09 20.37 0.53
C ASP A 232 16.02 19.80 -0.91
N GLY A 233 14.89 20.04 -1.59
CA GLY A 233 14.70 19.65 -2.98
C GLY A 233 13.41 18.87 -3.21
N GLU A 234 13.30 18.30 -4.41
CA GLU A 234 12.16 17.48 -4.80
C GLU A 234 12.14 16.17 -3.99
N ASN A 235 11.04 15.91 -3.32
CA ASN A 235 10.79 14.68 -2.58
C ASN A 235 9.34 14.26 -2.80
N HIS A 236 9.16 13.00 -3.23
CA HIS A 236 7.84 12.39 -3.41
C HIS A 236 7.68 11.21 -2.45
N PRO A 237 7.23 11.45 -1.20
CA PRO A 237 6.88 10.40 -0.26
C PRO A 237 6.00 9.34 -0.93
N SER A 238 6.32 8.06 -0.72
CA SER A 238 5.63 6.93 -1.34
C SER A 238 4.84 6.14 -0.30
N HIS A 239 5.52 5.32 0.49
CA HIS A 239 4.88 4.46 1.48
C HIS A 239 5.02 5.07 2.87
N LEU A 240 3.94 5.03 3.65
CA LEU A 240 3.92 5.37 5.06
C LEU A 240 3.29 4.21 5.84
N GLU A 241 4.02 3.68 6.82
CA GLU A 241 3.54 2.59 7.68
C GLU A 241 3.87 2.91 9.15
N ALA A 242 2.97 2.56 10.07
CA ALA A 242 3.25 2.64 11.51
C ALA A 242 4.02 1.41 12.00
N SER A 243 4.92 1.59 12.96
CA SER A 243 5.54 0.47 13.65
C SER A 243 4.50 -0.32 14.46
N GLY A 244 4.65 -1.65 14.52
CA GLY A 244 3.70 -2.51 15.24
C GLY A 244 3.59 -2.24 16.75
N ASP A 245 4.59 -1.59 17.35
CA ASP A 245 4.57 -1.14 18.74
C ASP A 245 4.01 0.29 18.93
N GLY A 246 3.63 0.96 17.84
CA GLY A 246 3.07 2.31 17.85
C GLY A 246 4.05 3.41 18.27
N ARG A 247 5.37 3.17 18.25
CA ARG A 247 6.38 4.18 18.59
C ARG A 247 6.82 5.05 17.41
N PHE A 248 6.70 4.55 16.18
CA PHE A 248 7.19 5.23 14.98
C PHE A 248 6.19 5.19 13.82
N VAL A 249 6.37 6.12 12.89
CA VAL A 249 5.96 5.95 11.49
C VAL A 249 7.18 6.01 10.60
N TYR A 250 7.21 5.13 9.60
CA TYR A 250 8.27 5.02 8.61
C TYR A 250 7.76 5.59 7.29
N VAL A 251 8.60 6.35 6.58
CA VAL A 251 8.24 7.00 5.31
C VAL A 251 9.32 6.71 4.28
N ALA A 252 8.95 6.17 3.13
CA ALA A 252 9.84 6.07 1.99
C ALA A 252 9.78 7.35 1.15
N ASN A 253 10.94 7.89 0.80
CA ASN A 253 11.10 9.13 0.05
C ASN A 253 11.72 8.85 -1.32
N ARG A 254 10.98 9.10 -2.40
CA ARG A 254 11.50 9.02 -3.77
C ARG A 254 12.11 10.35 -4.17
N GLY A 255 13.28 10.29 -4.82
CA GLY A 255 14.10 11.47 -5.11
C GLY A 255 15.34 11.46 -4.22
N PRO A 256 15.20 11.69 -2.89
CA PRO A 256 16.30 11.50 -1.94
C PRO A 256 16.74 10.03 -1.76
N ASP A 257 15.88 9.07 -2.10
CA ASP A 257 16.12 7.63 -1.97
C ASP A 257 16.44 7.19 -0.54
N THR A 258 15.57 7.61 0.39
CA THR A 258 15.71 7.36 1.83
C THR A 258 14.48 6.70 2.45
N ILE A 259 14.69 6.09 3.62
CA ILE A 259 13.65 5.78 4.59
C ILE A 259 13.82 6.72 5.78
N ALA A 260 12.82 7.56 6.03
CA ALA A 260 12.75 8.42 7.20
C ALA A 260 11.94 7.74 8.32
N VAL A 261 12.37 7.94 9.57
CA VAL A 261 11.72 7.43 10.77
C VAL A 261 11.29 8.60 11.63
N PHE A 262 10.01 8.68 11.93
CA PHE A 262 9.45 9.71 12.81
C PHE A 262 8.90 9.09 14.08
N SER A 263 9.28 9.60 15.25
CA SER A 263 8.64 9.22 16.51
C SER A 263 7.23 9.76 16.56
N VAL A 264 6.28 8.93 17.02
CA VAL A 264 4.90 9.34 17.28
C VAL A 264 4.65 9.42 18.79
N PRO A 265 3.80 10.35 19.26
CA PRO A 265 2.86 11.15 18.47
C PRO A 265 3.43 12.45 17.89
N GLY A 266 4.71 12.73 18.15
CA GLY A 266 5.34 14.02 17.91
C GLY A 266 5.69 14.35 16.45
N LEU A 267 5.88 13.38 15.54
CA LEU A 267 6.53 13.61 14.24
C LEU A 267 7.91 14.26 14.34
N GLU A 268 8.72 13.83 15.30
CA GLU A 268 10.15 14.18 15.34
C GLU A 268 10.92 13.16 14.51
N ARG A 269 11.70 13.61 13.52
CA ARG A 269 12.53 12.74 12.71
C ARG A 269 13.69 12.23 13.56
N VAL A 270 13.68 10.94 13.88
CA VAL A 270 14.69 10.30 14.73
C VAL A 270 15.79 9.64 13.90
N ALA A 271 15.50 9.28 12.65
CA ALA A 271 16.48 8.74 11.72
C ALA A 271 16.05 9.02 10.26
N GLU A 272 17.03 9.02 9.37
CA GLU A 272 16.83 8.93 7.93
C GLU A 272 18.03 8.20 7.34
N VAL A 273 17.77 7.10 6.64
CA VAL A 273 18.82 6.22 6.11
C VAL A 273 18.63 5.99 4.61
N PRO A 274 19.71 5.73 3.85
CA PRO A 274 19.59 5.32 2.45
C PRO A 274 18.72 4.07 2.32
N CYS A 275 17.86 4.03 1.30
CA CYS A 275 16.93 2.91 1.09
C CYS A 275 17.58 1.65 0.46
N GLY A 276 18.90 1.69 0.20
CA GLY A 276 19.64 0.59 -0.42
C GLY A 276 19.42 0.41 -1.93
N GLY A 277 18.87 1.42 -2.60
CA GLY A 277 18.60 1.41 -4.05
C GLY A 277 18.12 2.77 -4.52
N ALA A 278 17.29 2.79 -5.57
CA ALA A 278 16.70 4.01 -6.10
C ALA A 278 15.18 3.90 -6.25
N TRP A 279 14.49 4.98 -5.91
CA TRP A 279 13.04 5.16 -6.02
C TRP A 279 12.25 4.15 -5.17
N PRO A 280 12.38 4.19 -3.82
CA PRO A 280 11.70 3.27 -2.92
C PRO A 280 10.18 3.49 -3.02
N ARG A 281 9.46 2.57 -3.65
CA ARG A 281 8.00 2.70 -3.89
C ARG A 281 7.17 2.08 -2.77
N HIS A 282 7.74 1.10 -2.08
CA HIS A 282 7.13 0.39 -0.97
C HIS A 282 8.21 -0.20 -0.07
N PHE A 283 7.92 -0.37 1.20
CA PHE A 283 8.69 -1.24 2.10
C PHE A 283 7.75 -2.07 2.96
N ALA A 284 8.27 -3.13 3.56
CA ALA A 284 7.56 -3.91 4.58
C ALA A 284 8.52 -4.25 5.72
N VAL A 285 8.04 -4.18 6.95
CA VAL A 285 8.80 -4.59 8.14
C VAL A 285 8.36 -5.99 8.55
N ALA A 286 9.30 -6.94 8.65
CA ALA A 286 9.05 -8.25 9.23
C ALA A 286 10.20 -8.66 10.16
N GLY A 287 9.87 -8.96 11.42
CA GLY A 287 10.85 -9.29 12.43
C GLY A 287 11.88 -8.16 12.63
N ASP A 288 13.16 -8.50 12.47
CA ASP A 288 14.30 -7.60 12.59
C ASP A 288 14.77 -7.03 11.25
N ARG A 289 13.91 -7.02 10.22
CA ARG A 289 14.25 -6.58 8.86
C ARG A 289 13.18 -5.67 8.27
N MET A 290 13.65 -4.74 7.44
CA MET A 290 12.83 -3.97 6.51
C MET A 290 13.23 -4.33 5.08
N TYR A 291 12.25 -4.72 4.27
CA TYR A 291 12.41 -5.01 2.85
C TYR A 291 11.94 -3.81 2.03
N VAL A 292 12.80 -3.22 1.20
CA VAL A 292 12.49 -2.00 0.45
C VAL A 292 12.48 -2.28 -1.05
N ALA A 293 11.32 -2.17 -1.70
CA ALA A 293 11.17 -2.27 -3.15
C ALA A 293 11.63 -0.99 -3.84
N ASN A 294 12.82 -1.06 -4.43
CA ASN A 294 13.45 0.04 -5.15
C ASN A 294 13.16 -0.09 -6.65
N GLN A 295 12.17 0.69 -7.11
CA GLN A 295 11.58 0.56 -8.45
C GLN A 295 12.62 0.78 -9.56
N ARG A 296 13.42 1.85 -9.46
CA ARG A 296 14.32 2.29 -10.54
C ARG A 296 15.68 1.58 -10.53
N SER A 297 16.05 0.94 -9.43
CA SER A 297 17.28 0.13 -9.33
C SER A 297 17.04 -1.38 -9.43
N ALA A 298 15.81 -1.82 -9.72
CA ALA A 298 15.45 -3.22 -9.95
C ALA A 298 15.91 -4.17 -8.83
N GLY A 299 15.51 -3.87 -7.59
CA GLY A 299 15.82 -4.76 -6.48
C GLY A 299 15.05 -4.46 -5.20
N VAL A 300 15.00 -5.47 -4.34
CA VAL A 300 14.50 -5.35 -2.96
C VAL A 300 15.70 -5.32 -2.03
N ALA A 301 15.96 -4.18 -1.39
CA ALA A 301 17.00 -4.05 -0.38
C ALA A 301 16.51 -4.61 0.97
N VAL A 302 17.43 -5.17 1.75
CA VAL A 302 17.15 -5.64 3.12
C VAL A 302 17.95 -4.83 4.12
N LEU A 303 17.24 -4.08 4.96
CA LEU A 303 17.81 -3.23 5.99
C LEU A 303 17.57 -3.91 7.35
N PRO A 304 18.63 -4.16 8.16
CA PRO A 304 18.45 -4.68 9.50
C PRO A 304 17.82 -3.61 10.40
N MET A 305 16.85 -4.02 11.21
CA MET A 305 16.16 -3.17 12.17
C MET A 305 16.76 -3.33 13.56
N ARG A 306 17.05 -2.22 14.23
CA ARG A 306 17.47 -2.18 15.64
C ARG A 306 16.65 -1.16 16.39
N ASP A 307 15.93 -1.61 17.42
CA ASP A 307 15.04 -0.78 18.25
C ASP A 307 13.98 0.02 17.47
N GLY A 308 13.59 -0.45 16.28
CA GLY A 308 12.65 0.21 15.38
C GLY A 308 13.31 1.16 14.39
N VAL A 309 14.64 1.19 14.27
CA VAL A 309 15.35 2.01 13.29
C VAL A 309 16.07 1.12 12.28
N PRO A 310 15.87 1.31 10.96
CA PRO A 310 16.61 0.60 9.92
C PRO A 310 18.06 1.08 9.87
N GLY A 311 19.00 0.15 9.67
CA GLY A 311 20.40 0.42 9.36
C GLY A 311 20.70 0.39 7.86
N ASP A 312 21.98 0.41 7.51
CA ASP A 312 22.43 0.29 6.13
C ASP A 312 22.01 -1.05 5.51
N ALA A 313 21.73 -1.04 4.19
CA ALA A 313 21.34 -2.24 3.47
C ALA A 313 22.39 -3.35 3.60
N ALA A 314 21.97 -4.51 4.09
CA ALA A 314 22.81 -5.71 4.27
C ALA A 314 22.86 -6.57 3.00
N GLY A 315 21.92 -6.38 2.08
CA GLY A 315 21.85 -7.10 0.82
C GLY A 315 20.74 -6.57 -0.08
N VAL A 316 20.81 -6.93 -1.36
CA VAL A 316 19.80 -6.58 -2.36
C VAL A 316 19.44 -7.83 -3.15
N PHE A 317 18.15 -8.16 -3.16
CA PHE A 317 17.59 -9.19 -4.03
C PHE A 317 17.24 -8.57 -5.39
N ALA A 318 17.90 -9.01 -6.46
CA ALA A 318 17.64 -8.51 -7.80
C ALA A 318 16.31 -9.03 -8.35
N VAL A 319 15.44 -8.12 -8.77
CA VAL A 319 14.12 -8.41 -9.35
C VAL A 319 13.68 -7.23 -10.21
N GLY A 320 13.03 -7.50 -11.35
CA GLY A 320 12.62 -6.44 -12.28
C GLY A 320 11.59 -5.50 -11.66
N THR A 321 11.92 -4.21 -11.63
CA THR A 321 11.02 -3.08 -11.32
C THR A 321 10.01 -3.33 -10.17
N PRO A 322 10.47 -3.69 -8.95
CA PRO A 322 9.59 -4.02 -7.84
C PRO A 322 8.87 -2.77 -7.32
N SER A 323 7.63 -2.93 -6.89
CA SER A 323 6.82 -1.84 -6.33
C SER A 323 6.04 -2.23 -5.07
N CYS A 324 6.02 -3.52 -4.70
CA CYS A 324 5.39 -4.02 -3.49
C CYS A 324 6.18 -5.21 -2.95
N VAL A 325 6.35 -5.28 -1.64
CA VAL A 325 6.89 -6.45 -0.94
C VAL A 325 5.88 -6.86 0.12
N LEU A 326 5.47 -8.13 0.11
CA LEU A 326 4.51 -8.72 1.04
C LEU A 326 5.16 -9.92 1.74
N PRO A 327 5.81 -9.72 2.89
CA PRO A 327 6.30 -10.82 3.72
C PRO A 327 5.13 -11.58 4.36
N LEU A 328 5.22 -12.90 4.43
CA LEU A 328 4.29 -13.78 5.12
C LEU A 328 5.06 -14.74 6.04
N SER A 329 4.57 -14.87 7.27
CA SER A 329 5.09 -15.75 8.32
C SER A 329 4.25 -17.02 8.49
#